data_AF-A0A523EAK9-F1
#
_entry.id   AF-A0A523EAK9-F1
#
_cell.length_a   1.000
_cell.length_b   1.000
_cell.length_c   1.000
_cell.angle_alpha   90.00
_cell.angle_beta   90.00
_cell.angle_gamma   90.00
#
_symmetry.space_group_name_H-M   'P 1'
#
loop_
_entity.id
_entity.type
_entity.pdbx_description
1 polymer ?
#
loop_
_entity_poly.entity_id
_entity_poly.type
_entity_poly.pdbx_seq_one_letter_code
_entity_poly.pdbx_strand_id
1 'polypeptide(L)'
;MQGFVKRALAVAAGVVFVRLILEETGAPSWLVSVFGVTWLYLLVPFYFAIKVARSSETRPYVTLAKMSGSFVLVAASMVGVTYSLSSLFGFSAYRFTVEGGGVIGEGITPVQGYIVMPLSNFGLVALIGLVAAAVIGPIVLWMFRRYRALN
;
A
#
# COMPACT_ATOMS: atom_id res chain seq x y z
N MET A 1 15.83 -11.92 -2.97
CA MET A 1 14.44 -11.56 -2.62
C MET A 1 14.18 -10.06 -2.57
N GLN A 2 15.13 -9.23 -2.14
CA GLN A 2 15.00 -7.76 -2.17
C GLN A 2 14.61 -7.18 -3.54
N GLY A 3 15.10 -7.76 -4.64
CA GLY A 3 14.72 -7.33 -6.00
C GLY A 3 13.21 -7.43 -6.30
N PHE A 4 12.50 -8.41 -5.73
CA PHE A 4 11.05 -8.54 -5.92
C PHE A 4 10.28 -7.49 -5.14
N VAL A 5 10.70 -7.20 -3.90
CA VAL A 5 10.11 -6.15 -3.09
C VAL A 5 10.33 -4.79 -3.76
N LYS A 6 11.54 -4.51 -4.25
CA LYS A 6 11.84 -3.27 -4.99
C LYS A 6 10.95 -3.08 -6.21
N ARG A 7 10.76 -4.13 -7.02
CA ARG A 7 9.87 -4.07 -8.20
C ARG A 7 8.41 -3.82 -7.81
N ALA A 8 7.91 -4.52 -6.78
CA ALA A 8 6.55 -4.29 -6.27
C ALA A 8 6.37 -2.86 -5.75
N LEU A 9 7.36 -2.32 -5.06
CA LEU A 9 7.36 -0.93 -4.58
C LEU A 9 7.43 0.08 -5.73
N ALA A 10 8.18 -0.20 -6.79
CA ALA A 10 8.19 0.66 -7.97
C ALA A 10 6.81 0.73 -8.64
N VAL A 11 6.09 -0.41 -8.72
CA VAL A 11 4.70 -0.44 -9.20
C VAL A 11 3.78 0.35 -8.27
N ALA A 12 3.89 0.14 -6.94
CA ALA A 12 3.09 0.89 -5.98
C ALA A 12 3.32 2.40 -6.06
N ALA A 13 4.58 2.84 -6.20
CA ALA A 13 4.91 4.25 -6.38
C ALA A 13 4.28 4.82 -7.65
N GLY A 14 4.35 4.09 -8.77
CA GLY A 14 3.68 4.47 -10.01
C GLY A 14 2.16 4.59 -9.84
N VAL A 15 1.52 3.63 -9.17
CA VAL A 15 0.08 3.65 -8.88
C VAL A 15 -0.31 4.86 -8.03
N VAL A 16 0.43 5.14 -6.95
CA VAL A 16 0.19 6.31 -6.09
C VAL A 16 0.33 7.62 -6.87
N PHE A 17 1.37 7.72 -7.70
CA PHE A 17 1.64 8.92 -8.48
C PHE A 17 0.60 9.16 -9.57
N VAL A 18 0.23 8.12 -10.33
CA VAL A 18 -0.83 8.20 -11.34
C VAL A 18 -2.16 8.57 -10.68
N ARG A 19 -2.49 7.94 -9.55
CA ARG A 19 -3.69 8.28 -8.79
C ARG A 19 -3.71 9.75 -8.38
N LEU A 20 -2.59 10.26 -7.86
CA LEU A 20 -2.47 11.66 -7.46
C LEU A 20 -2.75 12.60 -8.64
N ILE A 21 -2.16 12.35 -9.81
CA ILE A 21 -2.41 13.16 -11.01
C ILE A 21 -3.88 13.10 -11.43
N LEU A 22 -4.47 11.91 -11.45
CA LEU A 22 -5.87 11.73 -11.82
C LEU A 22 -6.81 12.49 -10.87
N GLU A 23 -6.53 12.44 -9.58
CA GLU A 23 -7.30 13.16 -8.56
C GLU A 23 -7.17 14.69 -8.70
N GLU A 24 -5.96 15.20 -8.93
CA GLU A 24 -5.72 16.64 -9.13
C GLU A 24 -6.28 17.17 -10.46
N THR A 25 -6.44 16.31 -11.47
CA THR A 25 -7.01 16.69 -12.77
C THR A 25 -8.54 16.53 -12.84
N GLY A 26 -9.18 16.11 -11.73
CA GLY A 26 -10.63 15.93 -11.67
C GLY A 26 -11.14 14.71 -12.45
N ALA A 27 -10.32 13.66 -12.57
CA ALA A 27 -10.71 12.44 -13.26
C ALA A 27 -11.93 11.75 -12.60
N PRO A 28 -12.73 10.98 -13.35
CA PRO A 28 -13.88 10.27 -12.80
C PRO A 28 -13.50 9.31 -11.66
N SER A 29 -14.36 9.23 -10.64
CA SER A 29 -14.11 8.45 -9.41
C SER A 29 -13.82 6.97 -9.65
N TRP A 30 -14.43 6.37 -10.67
CA TRP A 30 -14.19 4.97 -11.02
C TRP A 30 -12.74 4.75 -11.48
N LEU A 31 -12.16 5.70 -12.23
CA LEU A 31 -10.80 5.62 -12.73
C LEU A 31 -9.79 5.83 -11.59
N VAL A 32 -10.04 6.82 -10.73
CA VAL A 32 -9.22 7.06 -9.52
C VAL A 32 -9.17 5.82 -8.62
N SER A 33 -10.30 5.14 -8.48
CA SER A 33 -10.44 3.95 -7.62
C SER A 33 -9.61 2.76 -8.13
N VAL A 34 -9.46 2.61 -9.46
CA VAL A 34 -8.58 1.59 -10.07
C VAL A 34 -7.12 1.82 -9.68
N PHE A 35 -6.68 3.06 -9.53
CA PHE A 35 -5.31 3.39 -9.10
C PHE A 35 -5.17 3.49 -7.57
N GLY A 36 -6.10 2.90 -6.80
CA GLY A 36 -5.94 2.75 -5.36
C GLY A 36 -4.84 1.76 -4.97
N VAL A 37 -4.15 1.98 -3.84
CA VAL A 37 -3.12 1.04 -3.35
C VAL A 37 -3.74 -0.21 -2.71
N THR A 38 -5.03 -0.15 -2.33
CA THR A 38 -5.70 -1.20 -1.55
C THR A 38 -5.65 -2.58 -2.19
N TRP A 39 -5.86 -2.69 -3.51
CA TRP A 39 -5.83 -3.99 -4.20
C TRP A 39 -4.40 -4.56 -4.30
N LEU A 40 -3.36 -3.72 -4.26
CA LEU A 40 -1.97 -4.17 -4.23
C LEU A 40 -1.67 -4.95 -2.95
N TYR A 41 -2.34 -4.64 -1.84
CA TYR A 41 -2.24 -5.41 -0.60
C TYR A 41 -2.82 -6.82 -0.70
N LEU A 42 -3.58 -7.11 -1.76
CA LEU A 42 -4.04 -8.47 -2.08
C LEU A 42 -3.09 -9.15 -3.08
N LEU A 43 -2.77 -8.46 -4.18
CA LEU A 43 -1.99 -9.05 -5.28
C LEU A 43 -0.50 -9.24 -4.95
N VAL A 44 0.11 -8.32 -4.21
CA VAL A 44 1.54 -8.41 -3.91
C VAL A 44 1.86 -9.55 -2.93
N PRO A 45 1.14 -9.73 -1.81
CA PRO A 45 1.32 -10.90 -0.95
C PRO A 45 1.05 -12.22 -1.69
N PHE A 46 0.07 -12.25 -2.59
CA PHE A 46 -0.18 -13.40 -3.47
C PHE A 46 1.03 -13.71 -4.36
N TYR A 47 1.56 -12.69 -5.03
CA TYR A 47 2.75 -12.81 -5.88
C TYR A 47 3.98 -13.28 -5.08
N PHE A 48 4.21 -12.70 -3.90
CA PHE A 48 5.31 -13.11 -3.02
C PHE A 48 5.14 -14.54 -2.52
N ALA A 49 3.92 -14.96 -2.17
CA ALA A 49 3.64 -16.33 -1.74
C ALA A 49 4.00 -17.35 -2.82
N ILE A 50 3.65 -17.08 -4.09
CA ILE A 50 4.04 -17.96 -5.21
C ILE A 50 5.57 -18.01 -5.37
N LYS A 51 6.25 -16.86 -5.31
CA LYS A 51 7.71 -16.81 -5.44
C LYS A 51 8.40 -17.57 -4.30
N VAL A 52 7.95 -17.38 -3.07
CA VAL A 52 8.47 -18.09 -1.90
C VAL A 52 8.18 -19.59 -2.01
N ALA A 53 6.98 -19.99 -2.42
CA ALA A 53 6.64 -21.40 -2.61
C ALA A 53 7.57 -22.08 -3.64
N ARG A 54 8.00 -21.35 -4.68
CA ARG A 54 8.93 -21.84 -5.72
C ARG A 54 10.40 -21.79 -5.32
N SER A 55 10.73 -21.18 -4.18
CA SER A 55 12.09 -21.11 -3.67
C SER A 55 12.41 -22.25 -2.70
N SER A 56 13.68 -22.58 -2.54
CA SER A 56 14.20 -23.52 -1.54
C SER A 56 14.43 -22.86 -0.17
N GLU A 57 13.63 -21.86 0.16
CA GLU A 57 13.77 -21.08 1.40
C GLU A 57 13.48 -21.95 2.63
N THR A 58 14.38 -21.90 3.62
CA THR A 58 14.30 -22.71 4.84
C THR A 58 13.14 -22.27 5.74
N ARG A 59 12.82 -20.98 5.76
CA ARG A 59 11.74 -20.39 6.60
C ARG A 59 10.73 -19.60 5.77
N PRO A 60 9.93 -20.26 4.91
CA PRO A 60 9.16 -19.57 3.87
C PRO A 60 8.09 -18.64 4.43
N TYR A 61 7.41 -18.99 5.53
CA TYR A 61 6.43 -18.10 6.16
C TYR A 61 7.05 -16.84 6.76
N VAL A 62 8.22 -16.98 7.41
CA VAL A 62 8.97 -15.83 7.96
C VAL A 62 9.44 -14.92 6.84
N THR A 63 9.95 -15.49 5.76
CA THR A 63 10.38 -14.76 4.57
C THR A 63 9.22 -14.03 3.91
N LEU A 64 8.07 -14.69 3.77
CA LEU A 64 6.85 -14.07 3.23
C LEU A 64 6.36 -12.92 4.10
N ALA A 65 6.37 -13.10 5.43
CA ALA A 65 5.99 -12.05 6.38
C ALA A 65 6.92 -10.84 6.27
N LYS A 66 8.24 -11.04 6.20
CA LYS A 66 9.21 -9.96 5.99
C LYS A 66 8.97 -9.23 4.67
N MET A 67 8.84 -9.96 3.57
CA MET A 67 8.64 -9.36 2.25
C MET A 67 7.33 -8.56 2.17
N SER A 68 6.23 -9.15 2.65
CA SER A 68 4.90 -8.52 2.59
C SER A 68 4.80 -7.36 3.58
N GLY A 69 5.33 -7.53 4.80
CA GLY A 69 5.36 -6.48 5.81
C GLY A 69 6.19 -5.27 5.36
N SER A 70 7.39 -5.48 4.82
CA SER A 70 8.20 -4.39 4.26
C SER A 70 7.50 -3.69 3.10
N PHE A 71 6.85 -4.45 2.20
CA PHE A 71 6.08 -3.87 1.11
C PHE A 71 4.94 -2.99 1.63
N VAL A 72 4.10 -3.51 2.55
CA VAL A 72 2.95 -2.79 3.09
C VAL A 72 3.39 -1.51 3.80
N LEU A 73 4.39 -1.59 4.67
CA LEU A 73 4.84 -0.44 5.45
C LEU A 73 5.39 0.66 4.54
N VAL A 74 6.18 0.31 3.52
CA VAL A 74 6.73 1.31 2.60
C VAL A 74 5.66 1.84 1.64
N ALA A 75 4.71 1.02 1.18
CA ALA A 75 3.60 1.49 0.35
C ALA A 75 2.65 2.40 1.16
N ALA A 76 2.37 2.08 2.42
CA ALA A 76 1.57 2.92 3.30
C ALA A 76 2.27 4.25 3.60
N SER A 77 3.60 4.26 3.75
CA SER A 77 4.34 5.50 3.99
C SER A 77 4.29 6.43 2.77
N MET A 78 4.26 5.90 1.54
CA MET A 78 4.01 6.71 0.34
C MET A 78 2.69 7.46 0.45
N VAL A 79 1.61 6.80 0.92
CA VAL A 79 0.32 7.46 1.12
C VAL A 79 0.44 8.56 2.18
N GLY A 80 1.02 8.27 3.35
CA GLY A 80 1.24 9.27 4.40
C GLY A 80 2.02 10.49 3.88
N VAL A 81 3.11 10.26 3.13
CA VAL A 81 3.90 11.33 2.50
C VAL A 81 3.06 12.15 1.52
N THR A 82 2.16 11.56 0.73
CA THR A 82 1.26 12.34 -0.14
C THR A 82 0.35 13.27 0.65
N TYR A 83 -0.10 12.89 1.85
CA TYR A 83 -0.86 13.79 2.72
C TYR A 83 0.02 14.94 3.24
N SER A 84 1.23 14.67 3.72
CA SER A 84 2.15 15.75 4.14
C SER A 84 2.45 16.72 2.98
N LEU A 85 2.68 16.20 1.77
CA LEU A 85 2.90 17.01 0.57
C LEU A 85 1.66 17.82 0.19
N SER A 86 0.46 17.24 0.33
CA SER A 86 -0.78 17.98 0.07
C SER A 86 -0.94 19.20 0.96
N SER A 87 -0.56 19.10 2.24
CA SER A 87 -0.54 20.22 3.17
C SER A 87 0.51 21.28 2.81
N LEU A 88 1.65 20.88 2.25
CA LEU A 88 2.73 21.80 1.86
C LEU A 88 2.41 22.56 0.57
N PHE A 89 1.83 21.86 -0.41
CA PHE A 89 1.64 22.37 -1.77
C PHE A 89 0.21 22.80 -2.08
N GLY A 90 -0.73 22.65 -1.14
CA GLY A 90 -2.11 23.07 -1.32
C GLY A 90 -2.83 22.30 -2.43
N PHE A 91 -2.72 20.97 -2.40
CA PHE A 91 -3.38 20.10 -3.38
C PHE A 91 -4.90 20.32 -3.40
N SER A 92 -5.52 20.14 -4.55
CA SER A 92 -6.93 20.45 -4.78
C SER A 92 -7.86 19.25 -4.70
N ALA A 93 -7.32 18.02 -4.76
CA ALA A 93 -8.15 16.83 -4.77
C ALA A 93 -8.99 16.67 -3.49
N TYR A 94 -10.24 16.24 -3.67
CA TYR A 94 -11.23 16.09 -2.60
C TYR A 94 -10.70 15.29 -1.39
N ARG A 95 -9.95 14.20 -1.60
CA ARG A 95 -9.42 13.37 -0.50
C ARG A 95 -8.42 14.08 0.41
N PHE A 96 -7.86 15.21 -0.03
CA PHE A 96 -6.96 16.02 0.77
C PHE A 96 -7.69 17.13 1.51
N THR A 97 -8.93 17.44 1.14
CA THR A 97 -9.76 18.39 1.88
C THR A 97 -10.23 17.80 3.21
N VAL A 98 -10.48 18.63 4.22
CA VAL A 98 -11.04 18.18 5.51
C VAL A 98 -12.37 17.43 5.33
N GLU A 99 -13.21 17.86 4.38
CA GLU A 99 -14.46 17.20 4.02
C GLU A 99 -14.24 15.77 3.48
N GLY A 100 -13.15 15.57 2.74
CA GLY A 100 -12.70 14.25 2.27
C GLY A 100 -11.86 13.47 3.28
N GLY A 101 -11.71 13.94 4.53
CA GLY A 101 -10.90 13.30 5.57
C GLY A 101 -9.39 13.59 5.45
N GLY A 102 -9.01 14.64 4.74
CA GLY A 102 -7.65 15.07 4.51
C GLY A 102 -7.18 16.22 5.42
N VAL A 103 -6.15 16.92 4.95
CA VAL A 103 -5.34 17.88 5.72
C VAL A 103 -5.48 19.34 5.27
N ILE A 104 -6.36 19.61 4.30
CA ILE A 104 -6.52 20.93 3.68
C ILE A 104 -7.90 21.48 4.03
N GLY A 105 -7.93 22.55 4.81
CA GLY A 105 -9.18 23.21 5.22
C GLY A 105 -8.98 24.09 6.43
N GLU A 106 -10.01 24.86 6.77
CA GLU A 106 -9.99 25.72 7.95
C GLU A 106 -9.83 24.90 9.24
N GLY A 107 -9.08 25.46 10.20
CA GLY A 107 -8.89 24.83 11.52
C GLY A 107 -7.81 23.73 11.58
N ILE A 108 -7.13 23.41 10.47
CA ILE A 108 -5.98 22.50 10.49
C ILE A 108 -4.71 23.25 10.87
N THR A 109 -4.12 22.86 12.00
CA THR A 109 -2.81 23.37 12.42
C THR A 109 -1.68 22.74 11.59
N PRO A 110 -0.51 23.39 11.47
CA PRO A 110 0.65 22.82 10.79
C PRO A 110 1.06 21.43 11.31
N VAL A 111 0.97 21.20 12.62
CA VAL A 111 1.29 19.89 13.23
C VAL A 111 0.28 18.83 12.81
N GLN A 112 -1.00 19.18 12.72
CA GLN A 112 -2.04 18.25 12.24
C GLN A 112 -1.85 17.90 10.77
N GLY A 113 -1.59 18.89 9.92
CA GLY A 113 -1.45 18.70 8.48
C GLY A 113 -0.16 17.97 8.07
N TYR A 114 0.96 18.24 8.73
CA TYR A 114 2.25 17.64 8.36
C TYR A 114 2.54 16.30 9.04
N ILE A 115 2.01 16.07 10.24
CA ILE A 115 2.41 14.94 11.09
C ILE A 115 1.23 14.07 11.47
N VAL A 116 0.26 14.60 12.23
CA VAL A 116 -0.75 13.78 12.90
C VAL A 116 -1.63 13.04 11.88
N MET A 117 -2.25 13.77 10.96
CA MET A 117 -3.16 13.17 9.97
C MET A 117 -2.42 12.27 8.97
N PRO A 118 -1.23 12.64 8.43
CA PRO A 118 -0.39 11.72 7.66
C PRO A 118 -0.05 10.42 8.39
N LEU A 119 0.30 10.47 9.68
CA LEU A 119 0.59 9.28 10.49
C LEU A 119 -0.66 8.44 10.75
N SER A 120 -1.83 9.06 10.98
CA SER A 120 -3.09 8.35 11.10
C SER A 120 -3.45 7.62 9.81
N ASN A 121 -3.32 8.28 8.65
CA ASN A 121 -3.56 7.67 7.35
C ASN A 121 -2.57 6.54 7.05
N PHE A 122 -1.28 6.75 7.34
CA PHE A 122 -0.28 5.70 7.30
C PHE A 122 -0.70 4.50 8.16
N GLY A 123 -1.06 4.73 9.43
CA GLY A 123 -1.39 3.70 10.39
C GLY A 123 -2.59 2.87 9.95
N LEU A 124 -3.66 3.51 9.50
CA LEU A 124 -4.86 2.85 9.01
C LEU A 124 -4.57 2.01 7.76
N VAL A 125 -3.87 2.58 6.78
CA VAL A 125 -3.51 1.90 5.53
C VAL A 125 -2.55 0.74 5.78
N ALA A 126 -1.55 0.93 6.64
CA ALA A 126 -0.61 -0.11 7.03
C ALA A 126 -1.31 -1.26 7.76
N LEU A 127 -2.23 -0.96 8.68
CA LEU A 127 -3.01 -1.97 9.40
C LEU A 127 -3.82 -2.83 8.43
N ILE A 128 -4.59 -2.20 7.54
CA ILE A 128 -5.39 -2.91 6.52
C ILE A 128 -4.47 -3.80 5.66
N GLY A 129 -3.37 -3.26 5.17
CA GLY A 129 -2.44 -3.99 4.32
C GLY A 129 -1.77 -5.17 5.03
N LEU A 130 -1.41 -5.01 6.31
CA LEU A 130 -0.78 -6.06 7.10
C LEU A 130 -1.75 -7.20 7.39
N VAL A 131 -3.00 -6.87 7.74
CA VAL A 131 -4.06 -7.88 7.93
C VAL A 131 -4.30 -8.64 6.63
N ALA A 132 -4.47 -7.94 5.51
CA ALA A 132 -4.66 -8.56 4.20
C ALA A 132 -3.49 -9.50 3.83
N ALA A 133 -2.24 -9.04 4.02
CA ALA A 133 -1.05 -9.81 3.75
C ALA A 133 -0.90 -11.05 4.66
N ALA A 134 -1.24 -10.91 5.94
CA ALA A 134 -1.17 -11.98 6.93
C ALA A 134 -2.21 -13.07 6.68
N VAL A 135 -3.32 -12.76 6.01
CA VAL A 135 -4.33 -13.75 5.62
C VAL A 135 -3.98 -14.37 4.26
N ILE A 136 -3.83 -13.55 3.22
CA ILE A 136 -3.73 -14.03 1.84
C ILE A 136 -2.42 -14.75 1.57
N GLY A 137 -1.31 -14.17 2.02
CA GLY A 137 0.02 -14.73 1.75
C GLY A 137 0.16 -16.17 2.24
N PRO A 138 -0.08 -16.45 3.55
CA PRO A 138 0.02 -17.80 4.09
C PRO A 138 -0.91 -18.81 3.45
N ILE A 139 -2.17 -18.43 3.14
CA ILE A 139 -3.13 -19.32 2.46
C ILE A 139 -2.57 -19.74 1.09
N VAL A 140 -2.13 -18.78 0.28
CA VAL A 140 -1.59 -19.05 -1.06
C VAL A 140 -0.32 -19.90 -0.97
N LEU A 141 0.58 -19.57 -0.03
CA LEU A 141 1.81 -20.32 0.18
C LEU A 141 1.52 -21.78 0.54
N TRP A 142 0.58 -22.00 1.46
CA TRP A 142 0.14 -23.33 1.85
C TRP A 142 -0.43 -24.11 0.66
N MET A 143 -1.37 -23.51 -0.09
CA MET A 143 -1.98 -24.14 -1.26
C MET A 143 -0.93 -24.58 -2.30
N PHE A 144 0.01 -23.70 -2.64
CA PHE A 144 1.02 -24.00 -3.66
C PHE A 144 2.04 -25.04 -3.21
N ARG A 145 2.41 -25.08 -1.93
CA ARG A 145 3.30 -26.13 -1.41
C ARG A 145 2.57 -27.47 -1.31
N ARG A 146 1.29 -27.47 -0.93
CA ARG A 146 0.47 -28.68 -0.87
C ARG A 146 0.26 -29.29 -2.25
N TYR A 147 -0.08 -28.48 -3.25
CA TYR A 147 -0.24 -28.92 -4.63
C TYR A 147 1.04 -29.59 -5.17
N ARG A 148 2.21 -29.05 -4.84
CA ARG A 148 3.51 -29.59 -5.28
C ARG A 148 3.99 -30.81 -4.47
N ALA A 149 3.32 -31.16 -3.38
CA ALA A 149 3.58 -32.39 -2.64
C ALA A 149 2.68 -33.56 -3.10
N LEU A 150 1.66 -33.25 -3.90
CA LEU A 150 0.71 -34.22 -4.44
C LEU A 150 1.03 -34.63 -5.89
N ASN A 151 1.91 -33.89 -6.56
CA ASN A 151 2.41 -34.14 -7.92
C ASN A 151 3.93 -34.23 -7.88
#